data_AF-A0A7S1D0M6-F1
#
_entry.id   AF-A0A7S1D0M6-F1
#
_cell.length_a   1.000
_cell.length_b   1.000
_cell.length_c   1.000
_cell.angle_alpha   90.00
_cell.angle_beta   90.00
_cell.angle_gamma   90.00
#
_symmetry.space_group_name_H-M   'P 1'
#
loop_
_entity.id
_entity.type
_entity.pdbx_description
1 polymer ?
#
loop_
_entity_poly.entity_id
_entity_poly.type
_entity_poly.pdbx_seq_one_letter_code
_entity_poly.pdbx_strand_id
1 'polypeptide(L)'
;QQFLVSQPYRHVMYGSDLLLIATKWTVEEKMEALTQVTRDGLVEFSKKLLSSFHMEVLVHGNMLPEEANRLADIVLNALNPSAPDSLPVKKVIELEAGTGDYVHRFD
;
A
#
# COMPACT_ATOMS: atom_id res chain seq x y z
N GLN A 1 18.59 5.89 4.69
CA GLN A 1 19.72 6.19 3.77
C GLN A 1 19.41 7.52 3.08
N GLN A 2 20.35 8.47 3.08
CA GLN A 2 20.13 9.81 2.52
C GLN A 2 20.02 9.74 0.98
N PHE A 3 18.99 10.37 0.39
CA PHE A 3 18.66 10.27 -1.05
C PHE A 3 19.81 10.75 -1.95
N LEU A 4 20.47 11.85 -1.58
CA LEU A 4 21.51 12.50 -2.39
C LEU A 4 22.76 11.62 -2.61
N VAL A 5 23.07 10.74 -1.68
CA VAL A 5 24.24 9.83 -1.75
C VAL A 5 23.86 8.42 -2.22
N SER A 6 22.65 8.27 -2.74
CA SER A 6 22.21 6.98 -3.27
C SER A 6 22.85 6.68 -4.62
N GLN A 7 22.93 5.40 -4.97
CA GLN A 7 23.53 4.97 -6.23
C GLN A 7 22.76 5.55 -7.44
N PRO A 8 23.43 5.93 -8.55
CA PRO A 8 22.78 6.60 -9.69
C PRO A 8 21.58 5.84 -10.27
N TYR A 9 21.62 4.51 -10.33
CA TYR A 9 20.49 3.72 -10.82
C TYR A 9 19.23 3.91 -9.95
N ARG A 10 19.38 4.19 -8.64
CA ARG A 10 18.24 4.46 -7.74
C ARG A 10 17.59 5.81 -8.02
N HIS A 11 18.37 6.81 -8.43
CA HIS A 11 17.84 8.10 -8.86
C HIS A 11 17.01 7.97 -10.14
N VAL A 12 17.47 7.15 -11.08
CA VAL A 12 16.72 6.87 -12.32
C VAL A 12 15.40 6.15 -12.01
N MET A 13 15.43 5.08 -11.22
CA MET A 13 14.21 4.36 -10.81
C MET A 13 13.22 5.28 -10.07
N TYR A 14 13.73 6.12 -9.17
CA TYR A 14 12.93 7.10 -8.47
C TYR A 14 12.28 8.12 -9.43
N GLY A 15 13.01 8.59 -10.43
CA GLY A 15 12.48 9.47 -11.47
C GLY A 15 11.41 8.78 -12.32
N SER A 16 11.62 7.53 -12.72
CA SER A 16 10.60 6.73 -13.43
C SER A 16 9.32 6.60 -12.60
N ASP A 17 9.44 6.30 -11.31
CA ASP A 17 8.28 6.22 -10.44
C ASP A 17 7.54 7.56 -10.32
N LEU A 18 8.26 8.70 -10.25
CA LEU A 18 7.63 10.02 -10.17
C LEU A 18 6.77 10.32 -11.40
N LEU A 19 7.17 9.79 -12.56
CA LEU A 19 6.43 9.96 -13.81
C LEU A 19 5.26 8.98 -13.96
N LEU A 20 5.41 7.76 -13.43
CA LEU A 20 4.47 6.67 -13.69
C LEU A 20 3.43 6.47 -12.57
N ILE A 21 3.74 6.86 -11.34
CA ILE A 21 2.82 6.73 -10.20
C ILE A 21 1.97 7.99 -10.11
N ALA A 22 0.66 7.84 -10.31
CA ALA A 22 -0.30 8.95 -10.37
C ALA A 22 -0.27 9.90 -9.16
N THR A 23 0.16 9.43 -7.99
CA THR A 23 0.32 10.26 -6.79
C THR A 23 1.63 9.90 -6.09
N LYS A 24 2.72 10.57 -6.49
CA LYS A 24 4.02 10.47 -5.84
C LYS A 24 4.60 11.85 -5.60
N TRP A 25 4.97 12.11 -4.35
CA TRP A 25 5.63 13.35 -3.94
C TRP A 25 7.14 13.20 -3.92
N THR A 26 7.82 14.28 -4.29
CA THR A 26 9.27 14.40 -4.30
C THR A 26 9.86 14.38 -2.89
N VAL A 27 11.18 14.21 -2.78
CA VAL A 27 11.87 14.27 -1.47
C VAL A 27 11.82 15.69 -0.94
N GLU A 28 11.93 16.68 -1.82
CA GLU A 28 11.89 18.11 -1.53
C GLU A 28 10.51 18.53 -1.01
N GLU A 29 9.42 18.13 -1.69
CA GLU A 29 8.05 18.40 -1.22
C GLU A 29 7.77 17.76 0.15
N LYS A 30 8.26 16.53 0.38
CA LYS A 30 8.13 15.88 1.69
C LYS A 30 8.93 16.61 2.76
N MET A 31 10.11 17.12 2.43
CA MET A 31 10.96 17.88 3.36
C MET A 31 10.30 19.19 3.75
N GLU A 32 9.69 19.90 2.79
CA GLU A 32 8.94 21.11 3.04
C GLU A 32 7.71 20.83 3.91
N ALA A 33 6.93 19.79 3.59
CA ALA A 33 5.74 19.41 4.36
C ALA A 33 6.07 19.02 5.81
N LEU A 34 7.24 18.41 6.06
CA LEU A 34 7.69 18.06 7.42
C LEU A 34 7.80 19.27 8.34
N THR A 35 8.05 20.47 7.82
CA THR A 35 8.13 21.70 8.63
C THR A 35 6.81 22.06 9.31
N GLN A 36 5.69 21.55 8.79
CA GLN A 36 4.34 21.81 9.29
C GLN A 36 3.81 20.68 10.19
N VAL A 37 4.54 19.57 10.31
CA VAL A 37 4.11 18.41 11.11
C VAL A 37 4.28 18.70 12.60
N THR A 38 3.17 18.65 13.34
CA THR A 38 3.14 18.81 14.80
C THR A 38 2.79 17.48 15.47
N ARG A 39 3.14 17.36 16.76
CA ARG A 39 2.75 16.20 17.58
C ARG A 39 1.24 16.00 17.59
N ASP A 40 0.48 17.07 17.82
CA ASP A 40 -0.97 16.98 17.96
C ASP A 40 -1.62 16.66 16.61
N GLY A 41 -1.11 17.25 15.51
CA GLY A 41 -1.54 16.90 14.16
C GLY A 41 -1.27 15.43 13.81
N LEU A 42 -0.15 14.87 14.26
CA LEU A 42 0.15 13.44 14.06
C LEU A 42 -0.81 12.54 14.86
N VAL A 43 -1.12 12.91 16.11
CA VAL A 43 -2.10 12.17 16.93
C VAL A 43 -3.48 12.21 16.29
N GLU A 44 -3.93 13.38 15.82
CA GLU A 44 -5.22 13.51 15.12
C GLU A 44 -5.24 12.72 13.81
N PHE A 45 -4.19 12.84 13.01
CA PHE A 45 -4.05 12.08 11.76
C PHE A 45 -4.11 10.57 12.01
N SER A 46 -3.46 10.06 13.06
CA SER A 46 -3.50 8.62 13.39
C SER A 46 -4.91 8.11 13.66
N LYS A 47 -5.72 8.90 14.37
CA LYS A 47 -7.13 8.58 14.63
C LYS A 47 -7.96 8.60 13.35
N LYS A 48 -7.77 9.63 12.52
CA LYS A 48 -8.48 9.79 11.25
C LYS A 48 -8.11 8.70 10.24
N LEU A 49 -6.84 8.30 10.19
CA LEU A 49 -6.37 7.27 9.29
C LEU A 49 -6.98 5.90 9.63
N LEU A 50 -7.13 5.60 10.92
CA LEU A 50 -7.64 4.32 11.40
C LEU A 50 -9.16 4.30 11.57
N SER A 51 -9.84 5.45 11.54
CA SER A 51 -11.29 5.51 11.74
C SER A 51 -12.10 4.90 10.60
N SER A 52 -11.55 4.84 9.39
CA SER A 52 -12.25 4.34 8.21
C SER A 52 -11.27 3.74 7.20
N PHE A 53 -11.33 2.43 6.98
CA PHE A 53 -10.46 1.75 6.01
C PHE A 53 -11.09 0.47 5.46
N HIS A 54 -10.56 0.02 4.32
CA HIS A 54 -10.79 -1.31 3.76
C HIS A 54 -9.53 -2.16 3.96
N MET A 55 -9.71 -3.43 4.30
CA MET A 55 -8.60 -4.36 4.55
C MET A 55 -8.68 -5.53 3.60
N GLU A 56 -7.57 -5.80 2.91
CA GLU A 56 -7.40 -6.99 2.08
C GLU A 56 -6.33 -7.87 2.70
N VAL A 57 -6.66 -9.13 2.97
CA VAL A 57 -5.77 -10.09 3.61
C VAL A 57 -5.63 -11.32 2.72
N LEU A 58 -4.40 -11.68 2.38
CA LEU A 58 -4.07 -12.95 1.74
C LEU A 58 -3.53 -13.91 2.80
N VAL A 59 -4.28 -14.97 3.09
CA VAL A 59 -3.84 -16.05 3.98
C VAL A 59 -3.42 -17.25 3.13
N HIS A 60 -2.19 -17.72 3.35
CA HIS A 60 -1.65 -18.88 2.67
C HIS A 60 -0.91 -19.79 3.66
N GLY A 61 -1.12 -21.10 3.56
CA GLY A 61 -0.45 -22.10 4.40
C GLY A 61 -1.43 -23.01 5.15
N ASN A 62 -0.96 -23.59 6.26
CA ASN A 62 -1.74 -24.51 7.09
C ASN A 62 -2.67 -23.75 8.04
N MET A 63 -3.79 -23.25 7.52
CA MET A 63 -4.79 -22.54 8.28
C MET A 63 -6.18 -22.84 7.74
N LEU A 64 -7.14 -23.03 8.62
CA LEU A 64 -8.54 -23.23 8.24
C LEU A 64 -9.17 -21.89 7.82
N PRO A 65 -10.16 -21.88 6.91
CA PRO A 65 -10.82 -20.64 6.47
C PRO A 65 -11.41 -19.81 7.64
N GLU A 66 -11.94 -20.47 8.67
CA GLU A 66 -12.48 -19.81 9.85
C GLU A 66 -11.40 -19.14 10.72
N GLU A 67 -10.20 -19.72 10.76
CA GLU A 67 -9.04 -19.11 11.44
C GLU A 67 -8.55 -17.89 10.68
N ALA A 68 -8.54 -17.95 9.35
CA ALA A 68 -8.20 -16.83 8.49
C ALA A 68 -9.17 -15.64 8.68
N ASN A 69 -10.48 -15.91 8.75
CA ASN A 69 -11.47 -14.86 9.03
C ASN A 69 -11.29 -14.27 10.44
N ARG A 70 -11.05 -15.13 11.45
CA ARG A 70 -10.80 -14.67 12.82
C ARG A 70 -9.59 -13.73 12.93
N LEU A 71 -8.55 -13.91 12.11
CA LEU A 71 -7.42 -12.97 12.06
C LEU A 71 -7.85 -11.58 11.60
N ALA A 72 -8.70 -11.49 10.58
CA ALA A 72 -9.24 -10.22 10.13
C ALA A 72 -10.13 -9.59 11.21
N ASP A 73 -10.98 -10.40 11.86
CA ASP A 73 -11.87 -9.94 12.93
C ASP A 73 -11.11 -9.36 14.12
N ILE A 74 -9.95 -9.91 14.50
CA ILE A 74 -9.12 -9.34 15.59
C ILE A 74 -8.77 -7.88 15.30
N VAL A 75 -8.33 -7.58 14.08
CA VAL A 75 -7.94 -6.21 13.67
C VAL A 75 -9.17 -5.31 13.60
N LEU A 76 -10.25 -5.78 12.97
CA LEU A 76 -11.47 -5.00 12.82
C LEU A 76 -12.15 -4.71 14.15
N ASN A 77 -12.15 -5.66 15.09
CA ASN A 77 -12.70 -5.45 16.43
C ASN A 77 -11.84 -4.51 17.28
N ALA A 78 -10.51 -4.58 17.15
CA ALA A 78 -9.60 -3.71 17.91
C ALA A 78 -9.67 -2.25 17.44
N LEU A 79 -9.82 -2.02 16.14
CA LEU A 79 -9.83 -0.69 15.54
C LEU A 79 -11.24 -0.13 15.33
N ASN A 80 -12.26 -0.99 15.25
CA ASN A 80 -13.67 -0.68 15.01
C ASN A 80 -13.89 0.40 13.93
N PRO A 81 -13.37 0.20 12.71
CA PRO A 81 -13.45 1.21 11.66
C PRO A 81 -14.86 1.31 11.08
N SER A 82 -15.22 2.50 10.59
CA SER A 82 -16.34 2.64 9.66
C SER A 82 -15.96 2.11 8.27
N ALA A 83 -16.95 1.67 7.50
CA ALA A 83 -16.73 1.36 6.09
C ALA A 83 -16.34 2.64 5.32
N PRO A 84 -15.33 2.57 4.43
CA PRO A 84 -14.95 3.72 3.61
C PRO A 84 -16.00 4.03 2.55
N ASP A 85 -16.13 5.30 2.17
CA ASP A 85 -17.09 5.78 1.17
C ASP A 85 -16.91 5.14 -0.21
N SER A 86 -15.68 4.71 -0.53
CA SER A 86 -15.37 4.00 -1.75
C SER A 86 -14.34 2.89 -1.49
N LEU A 87 -14.51 1.79 -2.22
CA LEU A 87 -13.55 0.71 -2.25
C LEU A 87 -12.52 0.95 -3.36
N PRO A 88 -11.27 0.45 -3.19
CA PRO A 88 -10.29 0.47 -4.28
C PRO A 88 -10.86 -0.25 -5.50
N VAL A 89 -10.72 0.35 -6.69
CA VAL A 89 -11.09 -0.33 -7.93
C VAL A 89 -10.18 -1.56 -8.07
N LYS A 90 -10.77 -2.76 -8.06
CA LYS A 90 -10.06 -4.03 -8.27
C LYS A 90 -9.38 -3.99 -9.64
N LYS A 91 -8.07 -3.75 -9.68
CA LYS A 91 -7.25 -3.79 -10.89
C LYS A 91 -6.82 -5.23 -11.20
N VAL A 92 -7.79 -6.15 -11.22
CA VAL A 92 -7.52 -7.52 -11.65
C VAL A 92 -7.68 -7.58 -13.15
N ILE A 93 -6.58 -7.92 -13.82
CA ILE A 93 -6.64 -8.41 -15.19
C ILE A 93 -7.11 -9.85 -15.06
N GLU A 94 -8.35 -10.13 -15.43
CA GLU A 94 -8.75 -11.50 -15.74
C GLU A 94 -7.96 -11.91 -16.97
N LEU A 95 -6.88 -12.64 -16.73
CA LEU A 95 -6.17 -13.30 -17.79
C LEU A 95 -7.15 -14.32 -18.37
N GLU A 96 -7.44 -14.22 -19.67
CA GLU A 96 -8.15 -15.29 -20.35
C GLU A 96 -7.44 -16.61 -20.05
N ALA A 97 -8.20 -17.69 -19.84
CA ALA A 97 -7.65 -19.01 -19.61
C ALA A 97 -6.82 -19.40 -20.85
N GLY A 98 -5.51 -19.12 -20.80
CA GLY A 98 -4.67 -19.21 -21.96
C GLY A 98 -4.51 -20.66 -22.41
N THR A 99 -4.75 -20.92 -23.70
CA THR A 99 -3.83 -21.73 -24.49
C THR A 99 -2.41 -21.26 -24.14
N GLY A 100 -1.72 -22.06 -23.33
CA GLY A 100 -0.59 -21.61 -22.54
C GLY A 100 0.64 -21.25 -23.38
N ASP A 101 1.07 -20.00 -23.29
CA ASP A 101 2.40 -19.55 -23.77
C ASP A 101 2.88 -18.27 -23.02
N TYR A 102 2.51 -18.11 -21.74
CA TYR A 102 2.87 -16.91 -20.97
C TYR A 102 3.99 -17.11 -19.94
N VAL A 103 4.57 -18.31 -19.87
CA VAL A 103 5.71 -18.58 -18.96
C VAL A 103 6.99 -18.69 -19.79
N HIS A 104 7.65 -17.57 -20.03
CA HIS A 104 9.06 -17.59 -20.38
C HIS A 104 9.86 -17.91 -19.10
N ARG A 105 10.31 -19.16 -18.96
CA ARG A 105 11.43 -19.46 -18.07
C ARG A 105 12.70 -19.06 -18.80
N PHE A 106 13.55 -18.28 -18.13
CA PHE A 106 14.92 -18.10 -18.57
C PHE A 106 15.70 -19.32 -18.09
N ASP A 107 16.27 -20.05 -19.04
CA ASP A 107 17.29 -21.08 -18.80
C ASP A 107 18.64 -20.43 -18.45
#